data_AF-A0A1B1YHR9-F1
#
_entry.id   AF-A0A1B1YHR9-F1
#
_cell.length_a   1.000
_cell.length_b   1.000
_cell.length_c   1.000
_cell.angle_alpha   90.00
_cell.angle_beta   90.00
_cell.angle_gamma   90.00
#
_symmetry.space_group_name_H-M   'P 1'
#
loop_
_entity.id
_entity.type
_entity.pdbx_description
1 polymer ?
#
loop_
_entity_poly.entity_id
_entity_poly.type
_entity_poly.pdbx_seq_one_letter_code
_entity_poly.pdbx_strand_id
1 'polypeptide(L)'
;MKERIYTIPVNEAFEVDSECPMCILEKRVEDDAIRYTLGPSMMEPDTRIETNKKGFCNRHFAKLYNTQENRLPLGLIIDTHLMEQNGILRDMYQKAMPGIQKEAGIGAVEKLVRGIKKKKDHTDTFIHSMIDKLNELEKSCTICEKINYNMDKFTDVILYLYFKEPEFRERFESKKGFCLPHLKMLLEGSMKYLNHRQRSEFVMNLMSLELNHLDRIKEEVNWFTQMFDYKNRDASWKNSRDAVPRSIEKICGPCDLKR
;
A
#
# COMPACT_ATOMS: atom_id res chain seq x y z
N MET A 1 4.94 28.32 0.28
CA MET A 1 4.91 27.93 -1.15
C MET A 1 4.80 26.43 -1.42
N LYS A 2 5.19 25.53 -0.48
CA LYS A 2 5.01 24.06 -0.62
C LYS A 2 3.55 23.59 -0.48
N GLU A 3 2.70 24.32 0.24
CA GLU A 3 1.29 23.95 0.49
C GLU A 3 0.44 23.98 -0.79
N ARG A 4 0.71 24.86 -1.76
CA ARG A 4 -0.14 25.04 -2.96
C ARG A 4 -0.05 23.91 -4.00
N ILE A 5 1.00 23.07 -3.97
CA ILE A 5 1.19 22.01 -4.98
C ILE A 5 0.21 20.86 -4.72
N TYR A 6 -0.05 20.55 -3.46
CA TYR A 6 -0.87 19.42 -3.05
C TYR A 6 -2.36 19.80 -2.87
N THR A 7 -2.70 21.08 -2.78
CA THR A 7 -4.10 21.52 -2.62
C THR A 7 -4.95 21.30 -3.86
N ILE A 8 -4.37 21.44 -5.06
CA ILE A 8 -5.09 21.22 -6.32
C ILE A 8 -5.58 19.77 -6.45
N PRO A 9 -4.71 18.73 -6.41
CA PRO A 9 -5.17 17.35 -6.53
C PRO A 9 -6.15 16.96 -5.41
N VAL A 10 -5.97 17.47 -4.20
CA VAL A 10 -6.91 17.24 -3.09
C VAL A 10 -8.29 17.83 -3.41
N ASN A 11 -8.37 19.07 -3.86
CA ASN A 11 -9.67 19.66 -4.23
C ASN A 11 -10.33 18.91 -5.38
N GLU A 12 -9.59 18.61 -6.46
CA GLU A 12 -10.11 17.83 -7.59
C GLU A 12 -10.68 16.48 -7.14
N ALA A 13 -9.99 15.76 -6.25
CA ALA A 13 -10.48 14.49 -5.74
C ALA A 13 -11.78 14.63 -4.91
N PHE A 14 -11.90 15.72 -4.15
CA PHE A 14 -13.10 16.03 -3.37
C PHE A 14 -14.21 16.71 -4.20
N GLU A 15 -14.03 16.99 -5.48
CA GLU A 15 -15.12 17.40 -6.38
C GLU A 15 -15.84 16.19 -6.99
N VAL A 16 -15.13 15.08 -7.18
CA VAL A 16 -15.68 13.86 -7.77
C VAL A 16 -16.68 13.17 -6.82
N ASP A 17 -17.82 12.72 -7.35
CA ASP A 17 -18.70 11.80 -6.62
C ASP A 17 -18.07 10.41 -6.58
N SER A 18 -17.61 9.99 -5.41
CA SER A 18 -16.94 8.72 -5.19
C SER A 18 -17.19 8.19 -3.77
N GLU A 19 -16.98 6.89 -3.57
CA GLU A 19 -17.06 6.25 -2.25
C GLU A 19 -15.92 6.67 -1.32
N CYS A 20 -14.78 7.09 -1.89
CA CYS A 20 -13.61 7.54 -1.14
C CYS A 20 -12.73 8.45 -2.02
N PRO A 21 -12.71 9.77 -1.78
CA PRO A 21 -11.86 10.70 -2.52
C PRO A 21 -10.36 10.37 -2.44
N MET A 22 -9.90 9.83 -1.30
CA MET A 22 -8.49 9.47 -1.12
C MET A 22 -8.07 8.29 -2.00
N CYS A 23 -8.99 7.40 -2.38
CA CYS A 23 -8.70 6.35 -3.35
C CYS A 23 -8.37 6.92 -4.74
N ILE A 24 -8.96 8.06 -5.12
CA ILE A 24 -8.65 8.76 -6.38
C ILE A 24 -7.22 9.31 -6.34
N LEU A 25 -6.85 9.92 -5.21
CA LEU A 25 -5.49 10.43 -4.99
C LEU A 25 -4.47 9.30 -5.04
N GLU A 26 -4.71 8.21 -4.31
CA GLU A 26 -3.81 7.06 -4.26
C GLU A 26 -3.63 6.46 -5.66
N LYS A 27 -4.73 6.25 -6.39
CA LYS A 27 -4.68 5.70 -7.74
C LYS A 27 -3.92 6.60 -8.72
N ARG A 28 -4.14 7.93 -8.66
CA ARG A 28 -3.41 8.88 -9.50
C ARG A 28 -1.90 8.82 -9.23
N VAL A 29 -1.50 8.81 -7.96
CA VAL A 29 -0.07 8.70 -7.59
C VAL A 29 0.51 7.37 -8.05
N GLU A 30 -0.22 6.27 -7.89
CA GLU A 30 0.20 4.96 -8.34
C GLU A 30 0.40 4.92 -9.86
N ASP A 31 -0.58 5.39 -10.63
CA ASP A 31 -0.55 5.40 -12.09
C ASP A 31 0.61 6.29 -12.60
N ASP A 32 0.84 7.44 -11.97
CA ASP A 32 1.95 8.33 -12.30
C ASP A 32 3.31 7.70 -11.94
N ALA A 33 3.40 6.99 -10.81
CA ALA A 33 4.61 6.28 -10.41
C ALA A 33 4.93 5.11 -11.36
N ILE A 34 3.91 4.37 -11.82
CA ILE A 34 4.06 3.31 -12.82
C ILE A 34 4.53 3.90 -14.15
N ARG A 35 3.88 4.95 -14.65
CA ARG A 35 4.26 5.63 -15.89
C ARG A 35 5.67 6.19 -15.83
N TYR A 36 6.04 6.82 -14.70
CA TYR A 36 7.38 7.32 -14.48
C TYR A 36 8.42 6.19 -14.49
N THR A 37 8.10 5.04 -13.87
CA THR A 37 8.99 3.87 -13.81
C THR A 37 9.20 3.22 -15.18
N LEU A 38 8.20 3.23 -16.07
CA LEU A 38 8.30 2.67 -17.41
C LEU A 38 8.70 3.70 -18.48
N GLY A 39 8.82 4.98 -18.09
CA GLY A 39 9.09 6.10 -18.98
C GLY A 39 10.58 6.42 -19.15
N PRO A 40 10.91 7.53 -19.86
CA PRO A 40 12.29 7.96 -20.12
C PRO A 40 13.11 8.25 -18.85
N SER A 41 12.43 8.48 -17.72
CA SER A 41 13.04 8.70 -16.41
C SER A 41 13.91 7.53 -15.93
N MET A 42 13.78 6.36 -16.54
CA MET A 42 14.73 5.25 -16.39
C MET A 42 16.14 5.58 -16.87
N MET A 43 16.39 6.73 -17.49
CA MET A 43 17.74 7.21 -17.82
C MET A 43 18.39 7.98 -16.66
N GLU A 44 17.65 8.29 -15.59
CA GLU A 44 18.17 8.98 -14.41
C GLU A 44 18.91 7.99 -13.46
N PRO A 45 20.20 8.22 -13.14
CA PRO A 45 20.99 7.32 -12.31
C PRO A 45 20.39 7.05 -10.92
N ASP A 46 19.83 8.08 -10.29
CA ASP A 46 19.32 7.99 -8.91
C ASP A 46 18.14 7.03 -8.79
N THR A 47 17.20 7.10 -9.73
CA THR A 47 16.04 6.20 -9.80
C THR A 47 16.48 4.75 -10.00
N ARG A 48 17.52 4.50 -10.82
CA ARG A 48 18.06 3.15 -11.03
C ARG A 48 18.66 2.57 -9.76
N ILE A 49 19.47 3.35 -9.04
CA ILE A 49 20.12 2.90 -7.80
C ILE A 49 19.05 2.46 -6.79
N GLU A 50 17.98 3.23 -6.66
CA GLU A 50 16.89 2.90 -5.76
C GLU A 50 16.16 1.61 -6.17
N THR A 51 15.78 1.48 -7.44
CA THR A 51 15.04 0.29 -7.93
C THR A 51 15.90 -0.97 -7.88
N ASN A 52 17.22 -0.87 -8.10
CA ASN A 52 18.13 -2.00 -8.00
C ASN A 52 18.16 -2.55 -6.57
N LYS A 53 18.17 -1.66 -5.58
CA LYS A 53 18.22 -2.04 -4.16
C LYS A 53 16.88 -2.59 -3.65
N LYS A 54 15.78 -1.91 -3.95
CA LYS A 54 14.46 -2.15 -3.32
C LYS A 54 13.51 -3.00 -4.16
N GLY A 55 13.58 -2.91 -5.49
CA GLY A 55 12.62 -3.56 -6.38
C GLY A 55 11.17 -3.10 -6.18
N PHE A 56 10.23 -4.01 -6.42
CA PHE A 56 8.80 -3.78 -6.31
C PHE A 56 8.09 -4.95 -5.61
N CYS A 57 6.93 -4.68 -5.00
CA CYS A 57 6.10 -5.75 -4.44
C CYS A 57 5.37 -6.52 -5.54
N ASN A 58 4.84 -7.70 -5.21
CA ASN A 58 4.08 -8.55 -6.14
C ASN A 58 3.00 -7.75 -6.91
N ARG A 59 2.18 -6.97 -6.20
CA ARG A 59 1.11 -6.15 -6.80
C ARG A 59 1.66 -5.18 -7.84
N HIS A 60 2.75 -4.48 -7.53
CA HIS A 60 3.32 -3.49 -8.42
C HIS A 60 4.12 -4.10 -9.58
N PHE A 61 4.77 -5.25 -9.39
CA PHE A 61 5.34 -6.01 -10.51
C PHE A 61 4.26 -6.45 -11.50
N ALA A 62 3.14 -6.97 -10.99
CA ALA A 62 2.00 -7.35 -11.82
C ALA A 62 1.44 -6.15 -12.60
N LYS A 63 1.26 -4.99 -11.94
CA LYS A 63 0.82 -3.75 -12.63
C LYS A 63 1.80 -3.30 -13.70
N LEU A 64 3.11 -3.20 -13.37
CA LEU A 64 4.15 -2.80 -14.31
C LEU A 64 4.19 -3.71 -15.56
N TYR A 65 4.06 -5.01 -15.36
CA TYR A 65 4.02 -5.97 -16.46
C TYR A 65 2.74 -5.82 -17.31
N ASN A 66 1.59 -5.68 -16.65
CA ASN A 66 0.28 -5.61 -17.29
C ASN A 66 0.01 -4.31 -18.03
N THR A 67 0.78 -3.23 -17.80
CA THR A 67 0.71 -2.02 -18.62
C THR A 67 1.01 -2.32 -20.09
N GLN A 68 1.80 -3.35 -20.41
CA GLN A 68 2.16 -3.82 -21.76
C GLN A 68 2.84 -2.80 -22.71
N GLU A 69 2.88 -1.52 -22.37
CA GLU A 69 3.41 -0.46 -23.23
C GLU A 69 4.93 -0.56 -23.44
N ASN A 70 5.69 -1.06 -22.46
CA ASN A 70 7.16 -1.02 -22.49
C ASN A 70 7.83 -2.20 -21.75
N ARG A 71 8.04 -3.32 -22.44
CA ARG A 71 8.69 -4.52 -21.86
C ARG A 71 10.19 -4.35 -21.62
N LEU A 72 10.87 -3.56 -22.46
CA LEU A 72 12.33 -3.38 -22.37
C LEU A 72 12.76 -2.65 -21.09
N PRO A 73 12.18 -1.48 -20.72
CA PRO A 73 12.50 -0.81 -19.46
C PRO A 73 12.31 -1.72 -18.24
N LEU A 74 11.19 -2.44 -18.17
CA LEU A 74 10.95 -3.39 -17.08
C LEU A 74 12.00 -4.51 -17.04
N GLY A 75 12.37 -5.06 -18.21
CA GLY A 75 13.42 -6.08 -18.32
C GLY A 75 14.77 -5.58 -17.80
N LEU A 76 15.15 -4.34 -18.11
CA LEU A 76 16.40 -3.74 -17.61
C LEU A 76 16.37 -3.56 -16.10
N ILE A 77 15.24 -3.13 -15.52
CA ILE A 77 15.10 -3.00 -14.06
C ILE A 77 15.24 -4.36 -13.38
N ILE A 78 14.60 -5.39 -13.94
CA ILE A 78 14.67 -6.74 -13.41
C ILE A 78 16.11 -7.27 -13.45
N ASP A 79 16.80 -7.08 -14.57
CA ASP A 79 18.20 -7.52 -14.72
C ASP A 79 19.11 -6.88 -13.67
N THR A 80 19.08 -5.56 -13.53
CA THR A 80 19.93 -4.85 -12.57
C THR A 80 19.55 -5.11 -11.12
N HIS A 81 18.26 -5.30 -10.81
CA HIS A 81 17.81 -5.72 -9.49
C HIS A 81 18.31 -7.14 -9.16
N LEU A 82 18.18 -8.09 -10.09
CA LEU A 82 18.68 -9.45 -9.90
C LEU A 82 20.21 -9.48 -9.74
N MET A 83 20.94 -8.65 -10.50
CA MET A 83 22.39 -8.52 -10.35
C MET A 83 22.78 -8.07 -8.93
N GLU A 84 22.13 -7.01 -8.42
CA GLU A 84 22.34 -6.49 -7.07
C GLU A 84 22.02 -7.54 -6.00
N GLN A 85 20.83 -8.16 -6.07
CA GLN A 85 20.42 -9.15 -5.07
C GLN A 85 21.30 -10.41 -5.13
N ASN A 86 21.64 -10.90 -6.33
CA ASN A 86 22.55 -12.04 -6.46
C ASN A 86 23.92 -11.76 -5.85
N GLY A 87 24.44 -10.54 -5.98
CA GLY A 87 25.67 -10.11 -5.32
C GLY A 87 25.57 -10.21 -3.81
N ILE A 88 24.53 -9.59 -3.23
CA ILE A 88 24.30 -9.59 -1.77
C ILE A 88 24.12 -11.02 -1.23
N LEU A 89 23.26 -11.81 -1.85
CA LEU A 89 22.95 -13.18 -1.40
C LEU A 89 24.16 -14.11 -1.54
N ARG A 90 24.93 -13.96 -2.62
CA ARG A 90 26.17 -14.72 -2.83
C ARG A 90 27.21 -14.36 -1.76
N ASP A 91 27.39 -13.09 -1.46
CA ASP A 91 28.34 -12.64 -0.43
C ASP A 91 27.95 -13.15 0.96
N MET A 92 26.66 -13.09 1.31
CA MET A 92 26.14 -13.66 2.56
C MET A 92 26.42 -15.16 2.65
N TYR A 93 26.12 -15.89 1.56
CA TYR A 93 26.36 -17.33 1.51
C TYR A 93 27.85 -17.69 1.59
N GLN A 94 28.71 -17.03 0.81
CA GLN A 94 30.15 -17.29 0.81
C GLN A 94 30.79 -17.04 2.17
N LYS A 95 30.36 -16.00 2.90
CA LYS A 95 30.83 -15.73 4.27
C LYS A 95 30.39 -16.80 5.26
N ALA A 96 29.20 -17.37 5.09
CA ALA A 96 28.65 -18.39 5.98
C ALA A 96 29.12 -19.82 5.63
N MET A 97 29.46 -20.08 4.36
CA MET A 97 29.74 -21.41 3.81
C MET A 97 30.80 -22.20 4.61
N PRO A 98 31.96 -21.64 5.04
CA PRO A 98 32.93 -22.41 5.82
C PRO A 98 32.40 -22.87 7.18
N GLY A 99 31.56 -22.06 7.83
CA GLY A 99 30.92 -22.40 9.10
C GLY A 99 29.89 -23.52 8.94
N ILE A 100 29.06 -23.40 7.91
CA ILE A 100 28.03 -24.40 7.59
C ILE A 100 28.66 -25.75 7.20
N GLN A 101 29.69 -25.75 6.35
CA GLN A 101 30.42 -26.96 5.96
C GLN A 101 31.05 -27.66 7.18
N LYS A 102 31.62 -26.86 8.09
CA LYS A 102 32.18 -27.38 9.33
C LYS A 102 31.11 -28.01 10.21
N GLU A 103 29.91 -27.45 10.28
CA GLU A 103 28.80 -28.02 11.06
C GLU A 103 28.18 -29.27 10.43
N ALA A 104 28.09 -29.31 9.10
CA ALA A 104 27.60 -30.47 8.35
C ALA A 104 28.55 -31.68 8.47
N GLY A 105 29.86 -31.44 8.57
CA GLY A 105 30.87 -32.48 8.72
C GLY A 105 31.06 -33.02 10.15
N ILE A 106 30.37 -32.45 11.15
CA ILE A 106 30.49 -32.90 12.55
C ILE A 106 29.66 -34.18 12.79
N GLY A 107 30.33 -35.25 13.20
CA GLY A 107 29.70 -36.51 13.58
C GLY A 107 28.84 -36.41 14.86
N ALA A 108 27.89 -37.35 15.02
CA ALA A 108 26.92 -37.35 16.14
C ALA A 108 27.57 -37.34 17.54
N VAL A 109 28.75 -37.95 17.69
CA VAL A 109 29.51 -38.03 18.95
C VAL A 109 30.07 -36.67 19.36
N GLU A 110 30.54 -35.86 18.40
CA GLU A 110 31.10 -34.53 18.67
C GLU A 110 30.00 -33.48 18.94
N LYS A 111 28.79 -33.67 18.38
CA LYS A 111 27.59 -32.88 18.70
C LYS A 111 27.19 -33.01 20.18
N LEU A 112 27.26 -34.24 20.73
CA LEU A 112 26.98 -34.51 22.15
C LEU A 112 27.98 -33.82 23.09
N VAL A 113 29.27 -33.83 22.75
CA VAL A 113 30.33 -33.15 23.53
C VAL A 113 30.18 -31.62 23.46
N ARG A 114 29.70 -31.07 22.34
CA ARG A 114 29.44 -29.63 22.17
C ARG A 114 28.15 -29.15 22.83
N GLY A 115 27.19 -30.03 23.12
CA GLY A 115 25.93 -29.68 23.80
C GLY A 115 26.10 -29.01 25.17
N ILE A 116 27.29 -29.09 25.76
CA ILE A 116 27.64 -28.48 27.07
C ILE A 116 28.15 -27.02 26.91
N LYS A 117 28.53 -26.57 25.71
CA LYS A 117 28.91 -25.17 25.42
C LYS A 117 27.92 -24.56 24.42
N LYS A 118 27.04 -23.65 24.89
CA LYS A 118 26.21 -22.76 24.06
C LYS A 118 27.08 -21.88 23.13
N LYS A 119 27.61 -22.43 22.04
CA LYS A 119 28.05 -21.63 20.90
C LYS A 119 26.87 -21.47 19.95
N LYS A 120 26.67 -20.26 19.43
CA LYS A 120 25.69 -20.00 18.37
C LYS A 120 25.97 -20.92 17.19
N ASP A 121 24.93 -21.62 16.75
CA ASP A 121 24.93 -22.43 15.54
C ASP A 121 25.10 -21.48 14.33
N HIS A 122 26.14 -21.72 13.53
CA HIS A 122 26.48 -20.90 12.38
C HIS A 122 25.44 -21.01 11.28
N THR A 123 24.86 -22.20 11.11
CA THR A 123 23.78 -22.48 10.16
C THR A 123 22.51 -21.74 10.59
N ASP A 124 22.13 -21.83 11.86
CA ASP A 124 20.98 -21.09 12.42
C ASP A 124 21.14 -19.57 12.26
N THR A 125 22.34 -19.05 12.57
CA THR A 125 22.64 -17.62 12.42
C THR A 125 22.53 -17.19 10.95
N PHE A 126 23.01 -18.00 10.01
CA PHE A 126 22.89 -17.72 8.58
C PHE A 126 21.43 -17.74 8.12
N ILE A 127 20.65 -18.75 8.52
CA ILE A 127 19.22 -18.86 8.17
C ILE A 127 18.47 -17.62 8.64
N HIS A 128 18.66 -17.20 9.90
CA HIS A 128 18.04 -15.98 10.42
C HIS A 128 18.44 -14.74 9.62
N SER A 129 19.72 -14.56 9.32
CA SER A 129 20.18 -13.42 8.52
C SER A 129 19.61 -13.41 7.10
N MET A 130 19.43 -14.59 6.50
CA MET A 130 18.86 -14.75 5.17
C MET A 130 17.36 -14.42 5.18
N ILE A 131 16.62 -14.94 6.17
CA ILE A 131 15.20 -14.63 6.36
C ILE A 131 15.01 -13.12 6.59
N ASP A 132 15.83 -12.49 7.43
CA ASP A 132 15.76 -11.04 7.66
C ASP A 132 15.97 -10.25 6.37
N LYS A 133 16.93 -10.66 5.53
CA LYS A 133 17.17 -10.01 4.24
C LYS A 133 16.00 -10.18 3.28
N LEU A 134 15.40 -11.37 3.21
CA LEU A 134 14.22 -11.63 2.38
C LEU A 134 12.99 -10.85 2.86
N ASN A 135 12.81 -10.73 4.18
CA ASN A 135 11.75 -9.93 4.79
C ASN A 135 11.91 -8.42 4.51
N GLU A 136 13.16 -7.92 4.49
CA GLU A 136 13.46 -6.55 4.08
C GLU A 136 13.01 -6.32 2.63
N LEU A 137 13.36 -7.24 1.72
CA LEU A 137 13.00 -7.16 0.30
C LEU A 137 11.49 -7.24 0.06
N GLU A 138 10.78 -8.10 0.79
CA GLU A 138 9.31 -8.20 0.69
C GLU A 138 8.62 -6.88 1.06
N LYS A 139 9.20 -6.13 2.00
CA LYS A 139 8.66 -4.86 2.49
C LYS A 139 9.19 -3.65 1.73
N SER A 140 10.19 -3.81 0.86
CA SER A 140 10.72 -2.74 0.05
C SER A 140 10.00 -2.69 -1.30
N CYS A 141 9.33 -1.58 -1.58
CA CYS A 141 8.78 -1.33 -2.91
C CYS A 141 8.84 0.15 -3.22
N THR A 142 9.58 0.48 -4.28
CA THR A 142 9.81 1.87 -4.68
C THR A 142 8.50 2.62 -4.98
N ILE A 143 7.51 1.95 -5.59
CA ILE A 143 6.20 2.56 -5.87
C ILE A 143 5.37 2.70 -4.58
N CYS A 144 5.33 1.68 -3.71
CA CYS A 144 4.65 1.80 -2.41
C CYS A 144 5.18 2.97 -1.59
N GLU A 145 6.50 3.17 -1.56
CA GLU A 145 7.11 4.29 -0.84
C GLU A 145 6.70 5.65 -1.42
N LYS A 146 6.67 5.79 -2.76
CA LYS A 146 6.17 7.00 -3.41
C LYS A 146 4.70 7.26 -3.10
N ILE A 147 3.87 6.22 -3.10
CA ILE A 147 2.46 6.32 -2.72
C ILE A 147 2.35 6.80 -1.27
N ASN A 148 2.98 6.10 -0.33
CA ASN A 148 2.94 6.42 1.10
C ASN A 148 3.42 7.85 1.39
N TYR A 149 4.49 8.29 0.74
CA TYR A 149 5.01 9.65 0.88
C TYR A 149 3.99 10.70 0.43
N ASN A 150 3.40 10.54 -0.75
CA ASN A 150 2.43 11.51 -1.27
C ASN A 150 1.12 11.47 -0.49
N MET A 151 0.66 10.29 -0.08
CA MET A 151 -0.56 10.15 0.71
C MET A 151 -0.42 10.81 2.09
N ASP A 152 0.75 10.71 2.76
CA ASP A 152 1.03 11.46 4.00
C ASP A 152 0.92 12.99 3.80
N LYS A 153 1.40 13.50 2.66
CA LYS A 153 1.27 14.92 2.29
C LYS A 153 -0.17 15.32 2.00
N PHE A 154 -0.92 14.48 1.28
CA PHE A 154 -2.33 14.74 1.05
C PHE A 154 -3.13 14.71 2.35
N THR A 155 -2.83 13.81 3.28
CA THR A 155 -3.49 13.78 4.59
C THR A 155 -3.24 15.06 5.38
N ASP A 156 -2.01 15.57 5.43
CA ASP A 156 -1.70 16.87 6.05
C ASP A 156 -2.55 18.00 5.43
N VAL A 157 -2.59 18.07 4.10
CA VAL A 157 -3.35 19.08 3.36
C VAL A 157 -4.85 18.95 3.58
N ILE A 158 -5.41 17.75 3.54
CA ILE A 158 -6.84 17.50 3.81
C ILE A 158 -7.21 18.02 5.20
N LEU A 159 -6.40 17.70 6.21
CA LEU A 159 -6.64 18.14 7.59
C LEU A 159 -6.48 19.65 7.74
N TYR A 160 -5.49 20.24 7.07
CA TYR A 160 -5.33 21.70 7.01
C TYR A 160 -6.57 22.37 6.40
N LEU A 161 -6.99 21.94 5.20
CA LEU A 161 -8.13 22.50 4.48
C LEU A 161 -9.44 22.33 5.27
N TYR A 162 -9.65 21.17 5.90
CA TYR A 162 -10.83 20.91 6.73
C TYR A 162 -11.07 21.98 7.81
N PHE A 163 -10.00 22.49 8.43
CA PHE A 163 -10.11 23.52 9.47
C PHE A 163 -9.98 24.95 8.96
N LYS A 164 -9.46 25.16 7.75
CA LYS A 164 -9.15 26.49 7.21
C LYS A 164 -10.17 26.98 6.19
N GLU A 165 -10.80 26.07 5.47
CA GLU A 165 -11.70 26.38 4.36
C GLU A 165 -13.09 25.77 4.63
N PRO A 166 -14.09 26.60 5.04
CA PRO A 166 -15.44 26.12 5.30
C PRO A 166 -16.07 25.37 4.12
N GLU A 167 -15.86 25.85 2.89
CA GLU A 167 -16.37 25.18 1.69
C GLU A 167 -15.75 23.78 1.49
N PHE A 168 -14.46 23.61 1.82
CA PHE A 168 -13.82 22.30 1.75
C PHE A 168 -14.40 21.36 2.81
N ARG A 169 -14.66 21.87 4.03
CA ARG A 169 -15.31 21.10 5.09
C ARG A 169 -16.71 20.63 4.67
N GLU A 170 -17.51 21.50 4.07
CA GLU A 170 -18.83 21.13 3.54
C GLU A 170 -18.71 20.03 2.47
N ARG A 171 -17.76 20.18 1.54
CA ARG A 171 -17.48 19.14 0.53
C ARG A 171 -17.01 17.83 1.14
N PHE A 172 -16.20 17.88 2.21
CA PHE A 172 -15.73 16.69 2.92
C PHE A 172 -16.90 15.96 3.57
N GLU A 173 -17.75 16.69 4.29
CA GLU A 173 -18.90 16.15 5.03
C GLU A 173 -20.02 15.66 4.09
N SER A 174 -20.04 16.11 2.83
CA SER A 174 -20.97 15.61 1.81
C SER A 174 -20.53 14.30 1.14
N LYS A 175 -19.35 13.75 1.47
CA LYS A 175 -18.84 12.51 0.85
C LYS A 175 -19.39 11.25 1.48
N LYS A 176 -19.32 10.15 0.74
CA LYS A 176 -19.78 8.81 1.15
C LYS A 176 -18.83 8.11 2.15
N GLY A 177 -18.07 8.89 2.93
CA GLY A 177 -16.98 8.42 3.79
C GLY A 177 -15.71 8.04 3.03
N PHE A 178 -14.95 7.09 3.61
CA PHE A 178 -13.64 6.63 3.13
C PHE A 178 -13.55 5.11 3.14
N CYS A 179 -12.61 4.51 2.41
CA CYS A 179 -12.34 3.09 2.61
C CYS A 179 -11.62 2.86 3.95
N LEU A 180 -11.65 1.64 4.50
CA LEU A 180 -11.05 1.34 5.80
C LEU A 180 -9.54 1.70 5.88
N PRO A 181 -8.71 1.45 4.83
CA PRO A 181 -7.32 1.92 4.84
C PRO A 181 -7.19 3.44 4.94
N HIS A 182 -8.02 4.20 4.22
CA HIS A 182 -7.98 5.67 4.24
C HIS A 182 -8.59 6.27 5.49
N LEU A 183 -9.60 5.63 6.08
CA LEU A 183 -10.09 5.96 7.42
C LEU A 183 -8.96 5.85 8.45
N LYS A 184 -8.24 4.72 8.46
CA LYS A 184 -7.08 4.53 9.33
C LYS A 184 -6.06 5.66 9.14
N MET A 185 -5.73 5.99 7.88
CA MET A 185 -4.75 7.03 7.58
C MET A 185 -5.20 8.43 8.04
N LEU A 186 -6.49 8.77 7.94
CA LEU A 186 -7.02 10.02 8.47
C LEU A 186 -6.97 10.07 10.01
N LEU A 187 -7.25 8.95 10.68
CA LEU A 187 -7.14 8.85 12.14
C LEU A 187 -5.68 9.01 12.60
N GLU A 188 -4.73 8.31 11.98
CA GLU A 188 -3.29 8.46 12.23
C GLU A 188 -2.80 9.88 11.91
N GLY A 189 -3.27 10.45 10.79
CA GLY A 189 -3.00 11.84 10.42
C GLY A 189 -3.51 12.83 11.46
N SER A 190 -4.71 12.62 12.01
CA SER A 190 -5.27 13.46 13.07
C SER A 190 -4.42 13.42 14.35
N MET A 191 -3.74 12.29 14.61
CA MET A 191 -2.80 12.17 15.72
C MET A 191 -1.51 12.96 15.50
N LYS A 192 -1.06 13.00 14.24
CA LYS A 192 0.20 13.62 13.82
C LYS A 192 0.09 15.13 13.61
N TYR A 193 -0.99 15.61 12.99
CA TYR A 193 -1.09 16.97 12.48
C TYR A 193 -2.02 17.89 13.27
N LEU A 194 -2.97 17.35 14.05
CA LEU A 194 -3.96 18.15 14.79
C LEU A 194 -3.65 18.23 16.28
N ASN A 195 -3.97 19.37 16.87
CA ASN A 195 -4.01 19.52 18.33
C ASN A 195 -5.22 18.78 18.94
N HIS A 196 -5.25 18.65 20.27
CA HIS A 196 -6.28 17.89 20.97
C HIS A 196 -7.72 18.32 20.62
N ARG A 197 -8.01 19.63 20.64
CA ARG A 197 -9.36 20.15 20.35
C ARG A 197 -9.77 19.85 18.91
N GLN A 198 -8.91 20.19 17.95
CA GLN A 198 -9.17 19.93 16.52
C GLN A 198 -9.35 18.44 16.26
N ARG A 199 -8.52 17.59 16.88
CA ARG A 199 -8.63 16.14 16.75
C ARG A 199 -9.97 15.62 17.25
N SER A 200 -10.43 16.06 18.41
CA SER A 200 -11.73 15.65 18.95
C SER A 200 -12.88 16.05 18.03
N GLU A 201 -12.88 17.28 17.51
CA GLU A 201 -13.90 17.76 16.56
C GLU A 201 -13.87 16.94 15.26
N PHE A 202 -12.69 16.77 14.66
CA PHE A 202 -12.51 16.04 13.41
C PHE A 202 -12.94 14.59 13.53
N VAL A 203 -12.50 13.88 14.59
CA VAL A 203 -12.82 12.46 14.79
C VAL A 203 -14.32 12.26 15.01
N MET A 204 -14.99 13.16 15.73
CA MET A 204 -16.44 13.09 15.92
C MET A 204 -17.19 13.14 14.58
N ASN A 205 -16.83 14.10 13.72
CA ASN A 205 -17.49 14.27 12.42
C ASN A 205 -17.13 13.15 11.45
N LEU A 206 -15.83 12.78 11.38
CA LEU A 206 -15.34 11.69 10.53
C LEU A 206 -16.02 10.36 10.86
N MET A 207 -16.09 10.00 12.15
CA MET A 207 -16.67 8.73 12.55
C MET A 207 -18.19 8.69 12.36
N SER A 208 -18.89 9.82 12.57
CA SER A 208 -20.32 9.92 12.28
C SER A 208 -20.60 9.72 10.79
N LEU A 209 -19.85 10.41 9.93
CA LEU A 209 -19.93 10.26 8.47
C LEU A 209 -19.65 8.81 8.05
N GLU A 210 -18.58 8.23 8.59
CA GLU A 210 -18.12 6.89 8.20
C GLU A 210 -19.13 5.81 8.59
N LEU A 211 -19.63 5.80 9.83
CA LEU A 211 -20.59 4.80 10.29
C LEU A 211 -21.90 4.85 9.49
N ASN A 212 -22.42 6.05 9.20
CA ASN A 212 -23.61 6.22 8.38
C ASN A 212 -23.44 5.58 6.99
N HIS A 213 -22.28 5.77 6.35
CA HIS A 213 -22.04 5.24 5.01
C HIS A 213 -21.62 3.76 5.00
N LEU A 214 -21.03 3.24 6.08
CA LEU A 214 -20.81 1.81 6.27
C LEU A 214 -22.12 1.04 6.46
N ASP A 215 -23.07 1.60 7.21
CA ASP A 215 -24.40 0.99 7.33
C ASP A 215 -25.15 1.05 5.99
N ARG A 216 -25.10 2.17 5.28
CA ARG A 216 -25.66 2.29 3.92
C ARG A 216 -25.12 1.21 2.97
N ILE A 217 -23.80 1.03 2.89
CA ILE A 217 -23.23 0.06 1.94
C ILE A 217 -23.54 -1.38 2.34
N LYS A 218 -23.61 -1.66 3.65
CA LYS A 218 -24.07 -2.95 4.18
C LYS A 218 -25.51 -3.24 3.76
N GLU A 219 -26.42 -2.27 3.87
CA GLU A 219 -27.81 -2.41 3.43
C GLU A 219 -27.91 -2.64 1.92
N GLU A 220 -27.11 -1.92 1.13
CA GLU A 220 -27.06 -2.11 -0.33
C GLU A 220 -26.57 -3.52 -0.72
N VAL A 221 -25.53 -4.04 -0.04
CA VAL A 221 -25.07 -5.43 -0.22
C VAL A 221 -26.13 -6.44 0.24
N ASN A 222 -26.79 -6.19 1.37
CA ASN A 222 -27.87 -7.05 1.83
C ASN A 222 -29.01 -7.09 0.81
N TRP A 223 -29.41 -5.95 0.26
CA TRP A 223 -30.43 -5.89 -0.78
C TRP A 223 -29.99 -6.64 -2.04
N PHE A 224 -28.71 -6.53 -2.45
CA PHE A 224 -28.16 -7.33 -3.54
C PHE A 224 -28.39 -8.84 -3.31
N THR A 225 -28.14 -9.35 -2.10
CA THR A 225 -28.36 -10.77 -1.80
C THR A 225 -29.84 -11.18 -1.86
N GLN A 226 -30.74 -10.29 -1.42
CA GLN A 226 -32.18 -10.55 -1.42
C GLN A 226 -32.79 -10.56 -2.83
N MET A 227 -32.17 -9.90 -3.81
CA MET A 227 -32.66 -9.89 -5.20
C MET A 227 -32.64 -11.26 -5.88
N PHE A 228 -31.94 -12.24 -5.29
CA PHE A 228 -31.95 -13.63 -5.74
C PHE A 228 -33.05 -14.49 -5.09
N ASP A 229 -33.80 -13.94 -4.13
CA ASP A 229 -35.01 -14.59 -3.59
C ASP A 229 -36.15 -14.50 -4.63
N TYR A 230 -36.85 -15.61 -4.85
CA TYR A 230 -38.00 -15.68 -5.75
C TYR A 230 -39.10 -14.69 -5.39
N LYS A 231 -39.20 -14.27 -4.12
CA LYS A 231 -40.16 -13.26 -3.65
C LYS A 231 -39.88 -11.86 -4.19
N ASN A 232 -38.65 -11.60 -4.61
CA ASN A 232 -38.19 -10.29 -5.07
C ASN A 232 -38.01 -10.21 -6.59
N ARG A 233 -38.56 -11.15 -7.37
CA ARG A 233 -38.41 -11.20 -8.84
C ARG A 233 -38.77 -9.89 -9.54
N ASP A 234 -39.81 -9.20 -9.05
CA ASP A 234 -40.29 -7.94 -9.64
C ASP A 234 -39.85 -6.70 -8.83
N ALA A 235 -39.00 -6.88 -7.81
CA ALA A 235 -38.54 -5.79 -6.97
C ALA A 235 -37.46 -4.94 -7.69
N SER A 236 -37.43 -3.64 -7.40
CA SER A 236 -36.39 -2.76 -7.92
C SER A 236 -35.05 -3.01 -7.23
N TRP A 237 -33.98 -3.07 -8.02
CA TRP A 237 -32.60 -3.20 -7.52
C TRP A 237 -32.12 -1.98 -6.72
N LYS A 238 -32.78 -0.82 -6.80
CA LYS A 238 -32.29 0.43 -6.17
C LYS A 238 -30.80 0.65 -6.51
N ASN A 239 -29.97 0.94 -5.50
CA ASN A 239 -28.52 1.11 -5.63
C ASN A 239 -27.72 -0.18 -5.40
N SER A 240 -28.33 -1.38 -5.43
CA SER A 240 -27.62 -2.61 -5.07
C SER A 240 -26.86 -3.29 -6.22
N ARG A 241 -27.11 -2.90 -7.48
CA ARG A 241 -26.53 -3.58 -8.67
C ARG A 241 -25.00 -3.65 -8.66
N ASP A 242 -24.36 -2.59 -8.18
CA ASP A 242 -22.90 -2.46 -8.08
C ASP A 242 -22.41 -2.45 -6.62
N ALA A 243 -23.25 -2.87 -5.66
CA ALA A 243 -22.90 -2.85 -4.24
C ALA A 243 -21.73 -3.78 -3.90
N VAL A 244 -21.58 -4.89 -4.62
CA VAL A 244 -20.46 -5.83 -4.42
C VAL A 244 -19.11 -5.17 -4.72
N PRO A 245 -18.83 -4.65 -5.94
CA PRO A 245 -17.54 -4.00 -6.19
C PRO A 245 -17.32 -2.76 -5.30
N ARG A 246 -18.36 -1.95 -5.03
CA ARG A 246 -18.22 -0.79 -4.13
C ARG A 246 -17.88 -1.20 -2.69
N SER A 247 -18.49 -2.26 -2.17
CA SER A 247 -18.18 -2.74 -0.81
C SER A 247 -16.78 -3.34 -0.70
N ILE A 248 -16.30 -4.03 -1.73
CA ILE A 248 -14.90 -4.50 -1.79
C ILE A 248 -13.95 -3.31 -1.72
N GLU A 249 -14.15 -2.26 -2.52
CA GLU A 249 -13.31 -1.06 -2.50
C GLU A 249 -13.41 -0.30 -1.16
N LYS A 250 -14.59 -0.27 -0.53
CA LYS A 250 -14.78 0.33 0.78
C LYS A 250 -13.98 -0.42 1.86
N ILE A 251 -13.88 -1.74 1.78
CA ILE A 251 -13.13 -2.57 2.75
C ILE A 251 -11.62 -2.53 2.47
N CYS A 252 -11.24 -2.72 1.21
CA CYS A 252 -9.85 -3.00 0.83
C CYS A 252 -9.09 -1.78 0.30
N GLY A 253 -9.78 -0.69 -0.06
CA GLY A 253 -9.21 0.45 -0.76
C GLY A 253 -9.17 0.28 -2.28
N PRO A 254 -8.30 1.02 -3.00
CA PRO A 254 -8.23 0.95 -4.46
C PRO A 254 -7.97 -0.47 -4.96
N CYS A 255 -8.87 -0.99 -5.78
CA CYS A 255 -8.79 -2.33 -6.35
C CYS A 255 -8.91 -2.27 -7.87
N ASP A 256 -8.16 -3.12 -8.59
CA ASP A 256 -8.29 -3.27 -10.05
C ASP A 256 -9.40 -4.27 -10.39
N LEU A 257 -10.63 -3.99 -9.92
CA LEU A 257 -11.79 -4.82 -10.22
C LEU A 257 -12.17 -4.66 -11.70
N LYS A 258 -12.34 -5.78 -12.40
CA LYS A 258 -12.94 -5.77 -13.74
C LYS A 258 -14.42 -5.46 -13.59
N ARG A 259 -14.84 -4.33 -14.14
CA ARG A 259 -16.24 -3.86 -14.14
C ARG A 259 -16.84 -4.03 -15.53
#